data_AF-A0A932FNJ4-F1
#
_entry.id   AF-A0A932FNJ4-F1
#
_cell.length_a   1.000
_cell.length_b   1.000
_cell.length_c   1.000
_cell.angle_alpha   90.00
_cell.angle_beta   90.00
_cell.angle_gamma   90.00
#
_symmetry.space_group_name_H-M   'P 1'
#
loop_
_entity.id
_entity.type
_entity.pdbx_description
1 polymer ?
#
loop_
_entity_poly.entity_id
_entity_poly.type
_entity_poly.pdbx_seq_one_letter_code
_entity_poly.pdbx_strand_id
1 'polypeptide(L)'
;MTRGPRRFTRSVARRSALGMAALFAAVASVAAAAGAQATDVSVEGAAPGVAGDLLRRALSHPHSTWFLVPGTAPIVPRDTNFPNTLVVVGGSARFQASVKGDVIVAGGDLMLGPGARIEGRAIAIGGRVMHSPWAWVRDSSYSFPRHGYELRDRGPRHVLQYSRQSEVAGRFWFELPGFYGLRELSYDRVQAAGVQYGPDWVLAGTEIQLTTIVGWHSQLGAIDPSVHLRVPFGAAWALDLDGRRETHTNEAWIASTLDNTVTSLFVGSDLRNYYRAWRGEGAISRPIEFLKGQMLFRAGALYERASSLATPVPELFSVVRQTTQLGLRRPNPAVLAGDIQSGTAEIRLDYAARIPVTLGVRAEYPWQAPGPATWGQAVIDGSLLVPTWGTQYWRAGGHAVVTVGGPAPPQRWHALGGAGTLTTRDVLDKIGDQLLYGEQLYTFPIDRWDDPLWGTPKLSLRHVFGSAGVGTYGKITNEVGLRFDFAVLRTDFMYDPASGRSVFTFAAAIGP
;
A
#
# COMPACT_ATOMS: atom_id res chain seq x y z
N MET A 1 34.80 58.56 -33.56
CA MET A 1 34.43 57.12 -33.71
C MET A 1 33.20 56.87 -32.85
N THR A 2 32.00 56.91 -33.43
CA THR A 2 30.72 56.67 -32.73
C THR A 2 29.82 55.86 -33.66
N ARG A 3 29.59 54.59 -33.32
CA ARG A 3 28.69 53.68 -34.05
C ARG A 3 27.31 53.70 -33.37
N GLY A 4 26.26 53.96 -34.16
CA GLY A 4 24.86 53.90 -33.74
C GLY A 4 24.28 52.48 -33.68
N PRO A 5 23.10 52.30 -33.04
CA PRO A 5 22.51 50.99 -32.82
C PRO A 5 21.69 50.52 -34.04
N ARG A 6 21.84 49.24 -34.38
CA ARG A 6 21.09 48.53 -35.42
C ARG A 6 19.70 48.14 -34.93
N ARG A 7 18.68 48.42 -35.73
CA ARG A 7 17.32 47.87 -35.62
C ARG A 7 17.32 46.39 -36.05
N PHE A 8 16.81 45.49 -35.22
CA PHE A 8 16.50 44.11 -35.59
C PHE A 8 15.00 43.80 -35.42
N THR A 9 14.34 43.66 -36.58
CA THR A 9 13.26 42.71 -36.94
C THR A 9 12.12 42.39 -35.96
N ARG A 10 10.97 43.06 -36.16
CA ARG A 10 9.65 42.73 -35.60
C ARG A 10 8.84 41.68 -36.40
N SER A 11 9.44 40.96 -37.35
CA SER A 11 8.69 40.14 -38.32
C SER A 11 8.56 38.64 -37.99
N VAL A 12 9.31 38.12 -37.02
CA VAL A 12 9.28 36.67 -36.68
C VAL A 12 8.19 36.34 -35.65
N ALA A 13 7.91 37.23 -34.70
CA ALA A 13 6.95 36.98 -33.62
C ALA A 13 5.47 36.92 -34.08
N ARG A 14 5.11 37.50 -35.24
CA ARG A 14 3.73 37.46 -35.75
C ARG A 14 3.38 36.18 -36.51
N ARG A 15 4.36 35.45 -37.06
CA ARG A 15 4.09 34.20 -37.79
C ARG A 15 3.95 32.99 -36.87
N SER A 16 4.61 32.99 -35.71
CA SER A 16 4.49 31.94 -34.69
C SER A 16 3.18 32.01 -33.89
N ALA A 17 2.63 33.22 -33.67
CA ALA A 17 1.35 33.38 -32.96
C ALA A 17 0.13 32.89 -33.78
N LEU A 18 0.16 33.07 -35.11
CA LEU A 18 -0.93 32.63 -36.01
C LEU A 18 -0.92 31.11 -36.23
N GLY A 19 0.25 30.46 -36.26
CA GLY A 19 0.35 29.00 -36.34
C GLY A 19 -0.14 28.29 -35.07
N MET A 20 0.12 28.88 -33.90
CA MET A 20 -0.30 28.32 -32.61
C MET A 20 -1.82 28.49 -32.39
N ALA A 21 -2.40 29.63 -32.79
CA ALA A 21 -3.85 29.84 -32.74
C ALA A 21 -4.62 28.91 -33.70
N ALA A 22 -4.08 28.62 -34.90
CA ALA A 22 -4.69 27.67 -35.82
C ALA A 22 -4.62 26.21 -35.31
N LEU A 23 -3.55 25.84 -34.61
CA LEU A 23 -3.43 24.53 -33.96
C LEU A 23 -4.40 24.37 -32.78
N PHE A 24 -4.55 25.42 -31.94
CA PHE A 24 -5.54 25.43 -30.85
C PHE A 24 -6.99 25.44 -31.37
N ALA A 25 -7.27 26.16 -32.46
CA ALA A 25 -8.58 26.14 -33.10
C ALA A 25 -8.89 24.77 -33.74
N ALA A 26 -7.90 24.09 -34.33
CA ALA A 26 -8.06 22.75 -34.88
C ALA A 26 -8.34 21.71 -33.77
N VAL A 27 -7.60 21.74 -32.66
CA VAL A 27 -7.84 20.84 -31.52
C VAL A 27 -9.18 21.13 -30.82
N ALA A 28 -9.56 22.41 -30.69
CA ALA A 28 -10.86 22.80 -30.13
C ALA A 28 -12.03 22.42 -31.07
N SER A 29 -11.84 22.46 -32.39
CA SER A 29 -12.87 22.07 -33.36
C SER A 29 -13.10 20.56 -33.42
N VAL A 30 -12.07 19.72 -33.15
CA VAL A 30 -12.24 18.27 -33.00
C VAL A 30 -12.97 17.94 -31.68
N ALA A 31 -12.74 18.71 -30.62
CA ALA A 31 -13.47 18.57 -29.36
C ALA A 31 -14.93 19.06 -29.44
N ALA A 32 -15.23 20.07 -30.27
CA ALA A 32 -16.58 20.61 -30.46
C ALA A 32 -17.41 19.83 -31.50
N ALA A 33 -16.77 19.17 -32.48
CA ALA A 33 -17.43 18.26 -33.42
C ALA A 33 -17.61 16.84 -32.87
N ALA A 34 -16.95 16.49 -31.76
CA ALA A 34 -17.35 15.39 -30.88
C ALA A 34 -18.59 15.80 -30.06
N GLY A 35 -19.62 16.33 -30.73
CA GLY A 35 -20.96 16.26 -30.19
C GLY A 35 -21.20 14.79 -29.89
N ALA A 36 -21.47 14.47 -28.63
CA ALA A 36 -21.72 13.12 -28.14
C ALA A 36 -22.82 12.46 -28.98
N GLN A 37 -22.43 11.86 -30.10
CA GLN A 37 -23.23 10.84 -30.74
C GLN A 37 -23.31 9.76 -29.70
N ALA A 38 -24.53 9.40 -29.30
CA ALA A 38 -24.78 8.22 -28.50
C ALA A 38 -24.33 7.01 -29.33
N THR A 39 -23.03 6.73 -29.33
CA THR A 39 -22.49 5.51 -29.89
C THR A 39 -22.94 4.42 -28.95
N ASP A 40 -23.80 3.56 -29.46
CA ASP A 40 -24.46 2.48 -28.74
C ASP A 40 -23.39 1.51 -28.22
N VAL A 41 -23.01 1.66 -26.94
CA VAL A 41 -22.14 0.71 -26.24
C VAL A 41 -22.99 -0.31 -25.53
N SER A 42 -22.86 -1.56 -25.97
CA SER A 42 -23.46 -2.70 -25.31
C SER A 42 -22.40 -3.53 -24.60
N VAL A 43 -22.76 -4.14 -23.47
CA VAL A 43 -21.91 -5.09 -22.76
C VAL A 43 -22.32 -6.51 -23.14
N GLU A 44 -21.40 -7.29 -23.71
CA GLU A 44 -21.57 -8.72 -23.97
C GLU A 44 -20.85 -9.52 -22.88
N GLY A 45 -21.64 -10.20 -22.05
CA GLY A 45 -21.14 -10.82 -20.82
C GLY A 45 -20.88 -9.75 -19.75
N ALA A 46 -21.68 -9.74 -18.69
CA ALA A 46 -21.40 -8.86 -17.56
C ALA A 46 -20.28 -9.47 -16.72
N ALA A 47 -19.34 -8.64 -16.26
CA ALA A 47 -18.44 -9.02 -15.18
C ALA A 47 -19.27 -9.56 -14.00
N PRO A 48 -18.90 -10.70 -13.40
CA PRO A 48 -19.64 -11.25 -12.28
C PRO A 48 -19.60 -10.28 -11.10
N GLY A 49 -20.72 -10.17 -10.39
CA GLY A 49 -20.83 -9.36 -9.18
C GLY A 49 -20.97 -7.85 -9.42
N VAL A 50 -20.46 -7.06 -8.47
CA VAL A 50 -20.77 -5.63 -8.36
C VAL A 50 -20.26 -4.83 -9.56
N ALA A 51 -19.08 -5.14 -10.10
CA ALA A 51 -18.48 -4.41 -11.22
C ALA A 51 -19.41 -4.40 -12.46
N GLY A 52 -19.91 -5.58 -12.86
CA GLY A 52 -20.79 -5.69 -14.01
C GLY A 52 -22.19 -5.14 -13.76
N ASP A 53 -22.69 -5.19 -12.53
CA ASP A 53 -23.96 -4.54 -12.14
C ASP A 53 -23.85 -3.02 -12.22
N LEU A 54 -22.72 -2.44 -11.78
CA LEU A 54 -22.44 -1.01 -11.86
C LEU A 54 -22.37 -0.53 -13.30
N LEU A 55 -21.62 -1.24 -14.16
CA LEU A 55 -21.49 -0.89 -15.57
C LEU A 55 -22.83 -1.01 -16.30
N ARG A 56 -23.58 -2.11 -16.10
CA ARG A 56 -24.92 -2.29 -16.71
C ARG A 56 -25.89 -1.19 -16.30
N ARG A 57 -25.91 -0.83 -15.00
CA ARG A 57 -26.76 0.24 -14.49
C ARG A 57 -26.39 1.61 -15.08
N ALA A 58 -25.09 1.88 -15.25
CA ALA A 58 -24.63 3.12 -15.87
C ALA A 58 -25.06 3.21 -17.33
N LEU A 59 -24.90 2.12 -18.08
CA LEU A 59 -25.28 2.06 -19.49
C LEU A 59 -26.80 2.05 -19.72
N SER A 60 -27.60 1.67 -18.73
CA SER A 60 -29.07 1.71 -18.81
C SER A 60 -29.68 3.09 -18.58
N HIS A 61 -28.88 4.11 -18.27
CA HIS A 61 -29.29 5.50 -18.07
C HIS A 61 -28.59 6.40 -19.10
N PRO A 62 -29.05 7.64 -19.32
CA PRO A 62 -28.33 8.60 -20.17
C PRO A 62 -26.88 8.77 -19.69
N HIS A 63 -25.92 8.51 -20.58
CA HIS A 63 -24.49 8.58 -20.30
C HIS A 63 -23.73 9.17 -21.50
N SER A 64 -22.52 9.64 -21.25
CA SER A 64 -21.54 10.03 -22.27
C SER A 64 -20.49 8.93 -22.35
N THR A 65 -20.14 8.50 -23.55
CA THR A 65 -19.08 7.52 -23.75
C THR A 65 -17.85 8.17 -24.36
N TRP A 66 -16.67 7.77 -23.88
CA TRP A 66 -15.41 8.17 -24.46
C TRP A 66 -14.51 6.97 -24.72
N PHE A 67 -14.24 6.70 -26.00
CA PHE A 67 -13.31 5.66 -26.41
C PHE A 67 -11.90 6.19 -26.46
N LEU A 68 -10.98 5.47 -25.81
CA LEU A 68 -9.57 5.76 -25.83
C LEU A 68 -8.90 4.96 -26.94
N VAL A 69 -7.95 5.59 -27.62
CA VAL A 69 -7.07 4.88 -28.52
C VAL A 69 -6.12 4.04 -27.66
N PRO A 70 -6.00 2.72 -27.90
CA PRO A 70 -5.07 1.88 -27.16
C PRO A 70 -3.66 2.47 -27.09
N GLY A 71 -3.05 2.47 -25.90
CA GLY A 71 -1.72 3.05 -25.67
C GLY A 71 -1.71 4.57 -25.42
N THR A 72 -2.87 5.24 -25.39
CA THR A 72 -2.98 6.63 -24.95
C THR A 72 -3.58 6.71 -23.54
N ALA A 73 -3.09 7.64 -22.73
CA ALA A 73 -3.66 8.00 -21.44
C ALA A 73 -4.17 9.44 -21.50
N PRO A 74 -5.32 9.70 -22.16
CA PRO A 74 -5.77 11.05 -22.41
C PRO A 74 -6.12 11.75 -21.11
N ILE A 75 -5.83 13.06 -21.12
CA ILE A 75 -6.15 13.97 -20.02
C ILE A 75 -7.49 14.63 -20.35
N VAL A 76 -8.49 14.41 -19.50
CA VAL A 76 -9.74 15.17 -19.54
C VAL A 76 -9.49 16.52 -18.90
N PRO A 77 -9.53 17.63 -19.65
CA PRO A 77 -9.14 18.94 -19.13
C PRO A 77 -10.17 19.49 -18.14
N ARG A 78 -9.72 20.41 -17.28
CA ARG A 78 -10.51 20.95 -16.16
C ARG A 78 -11.81 21.63 -16.58
N ASP A 79 -11.82 22.27 -17.75
CA ASP A 79 -12.95 23.08 -18.21
C ASP A 79 -14.05 22.24 -18.90
N THR A 80 -13.89 20.92 -18.95
CA THR A 80 -14.91 20.02 -19.49
C THR A 80 -15.96 19.71 -18.44
N ASN A 81 -17.24 19.82 -18.83
CA ASN A 81 -18.38 19.51 -17.98
C ASN A 81 -19.24 18.43 -18.64
N PHE A 82 -19.43 17.31 -17.95
CA PHE A 82 -20.33 16.25 -18.38
C PHE A 82 -21.64 16.31 -17.59
N PRO A 83 -22.80 16.47 -18.25
CA PRO A 83 -24.08 16.62 -17.56
C PRO A 83 -24.63 15.31 -16.98
N ASN A 84 -24.01 14.17 -17.33
CA ASN A 84 -24.44 12.83 -16.96
C ASN A 84 -23.22 11.93 -16.69
N THR A 85 -23.44 10.64 -16.45
CA THR A 85 -22.37 9.65 -16.22
C THR A 85 -21.42 9.57 -17.41
N LEU A 86 -20.12 9.57 -17.16
CA LEU A 86 -19.07 9.38 -18.16
C LEU A 86 -18.54 7.94 -18.10
N VAL A 87 -18.62 7.21 -19.21
CA VAL A 87 -18.02 5.88 -19.38
C VAL A 87 -16.83 6.00 -20.33
N VAL A 88 -15.63 5.78 -19.81
CA VAL A 88 -14.38 5.75 -20.56
C VAL A 88 -14.01 4.30 -20.86
N VAL A 89 -13.71 4.00 -22.12
CA VAL A 89 -13.47 2.64 -22.59
C VAL A 89 -12.11 2.55 -23.29
N GLY A 90 -11.36 1.48 -23.03
CA GLY A 90 -10.19 1.13 -23.84
C GLY A 90 -8.82 1.56 -23.29
N GLY A 91 -8.74 1.92 -22.00
CA GLY A 91 -7.46 2.18 -21.34
C GLY A 91 -7.56 3.04 -20.08
N SER A 92 -6.41 3.42 -19.53
CA SER A 92 -6.32 4.31 -18.36
C SER A 92 -6.62 5.76 -18.74
N ALA A 93 -7.32 6.49 -17.86
CA ALA A 93 -7.73 7.88 -18.08
C ALA A 93 -7.25 8.79 -16.97
N ARG A 94 -6.74 9.98 -17.32
CA ARG A 94 -6.45 11.03 -16.35
C ARG A 94 -7.56 12.08 -16.38
N PHE A 95 -8.26 12.25 -15.27
CA PHE A 95 -9.50 13.01 -15.21
C PHE A 95 -9.33 14.28 -14.36
N GLN A 96 -9.59 15.47 -14.94
CA GLN A 96 -9.54 16.76 -14.22
C GLN A 96 -10.85 17.57 -14.33
N ALA A 97 -11.87 17.02 -14.98
CA ALA A 97 -13.13 17.68 -15.32
C ALA A 97 -14.21 17.61 -14.23
N SER A 98 -15.39 18.20 -14.51
CA SER A 98 -16.60 18.04 -13.68
C SER A 98 -17.60 17.09 -14.33
N VAL A 99 -18.15 16.16 -13.56
CA VAL A 99 -19.17 15.18 -13.99
C VAL A 99 -20.32 15.17 -12.96
N LYS A 100 -21.56 15.33 -13.43
CA LYS A 100 -22.76 15.26 -12.54
C LYS A 100 -23.16 13.83 -12.16
N GLY A 101 -22.73 12.83 -12.92
CA GLY A 101 -22.98 11.42 -12.67
C GLY A 101 -21.75 10.66 -12.15
N ASP A 102 -21.67 9.39 -12.50
CA ASP A 102 -20.49 8.57 -12.24
C ASP A 102 -19.40 8.80 -13.30
N VAL A 103 -18.15 8.49 -12.98
CA VAL A 103 -17.07 8.30 -13.96
C VAL A 103 -16.64 6.85 -13.88
N ILE A 104 -16.75 6.12 -14.99
CA ILE A 104 -16.43 4.70 -15.07
C ILE A 104 -15.35 4.48 -16.13
N VAL A 105 -14.19 3.96 -15.77
CA VAL A 105 -13.15 3.53 -16.71
C VAL A 105 -13.23 2.02 -16.85
N ALA A 106 -13.44 1.50 -18.06
CA ALA A 106 -13.46 0.08 -18.38
C ALA A 106 -12.24 -0.30 -19.21
N GLY A 107 -11.40 -1.17 -18.66
CA GLY A 107 -10.13 -1.63 -19.26
C GLY A 107 -8.89 -0.82 -18.82
N GLY A 108 -8.92 -0.12 -17.69
CA GLY A 108 -7.75 0.62 -17.20
C GLY A 108 -7.94 1.37 -15.88
N ASP A 109 -6.94 2.19 -15.53
CA ASP A 109 -6.93 3.00 -14.32
C ASP A 109 -7.66 4.33 -14.48
N LEU A 110 -8.23 4.85 -13.39
CA LEU A 110 -8.80 6.19 -13.32
C LEU A 110 -7.94 7.08 -12.42
N MET A 111 -7.14 7.96 -13.01
CA MET A 111 -6.31 8.93 -12.30
C MET A 111 -7.04 10.26 -12.13
N LEU A 112 -7.55 10.56 -10.94
CA LEU A 112 -8.20 11.85 -10.65
C LEU A 112 -7.15 12.91 -10.31
N GLY A 113 -7.01 13.92 -11.18
CA GLY A 113 -6.11 15.06 -10.97
C GLY A 113 -6.74 16.19 -10.14
N PRO A 114 -5.95 17.22 -9.79
CA PRO A 114 -6.44 18.38 -9.06
C PRO A 114 -7.57 19.12 -9.79
N GLY A 115 -8.69 19.35 -9.11
CA GLY A 115 -9.87 20.01 -9.67
C GLY A 115 -10.90 19.09 -10.31
N ALA A 116 -10.63 17.78 -10.37
CA ALA A 116 -11.65 16.80 -10.72
C ALA A 116 -12.84 16.90 -9.75
N ARG A 117 -14.05 16.98 -10.27
CA ARG A 117 -15.29 17.07 -9.48
C ARG A 117 -16.32 16.07 -9.98
N ILE A 118 -16.52 15.00 -9.24
CA ILE A 118 -17.45 13.93 -9.60
C ILE A 118 -18.59 13.96 -8.58
N GLU A 119 -19.81 14.30 -9.02
CA GLU A 119 -20.98 14.31 -8.15
C GLU A 119 -21.51 12.90 -7.87
N GLY A 120 -21.18 11.89 -8.68
CA GLY A 120 -21.47 10.49 -8.39
C GLY A 120 -20.25 9.74 -7.83
N ARG A 121 -19.95 8.61 -8.47
CA ARG A 121 -18.90 7.66 -8.08
C ARG A 121 -17.76 7.65 -9.09
N ALA A 122 -16.54 7.37 -8.63
CA ALA A 122 -15.39 7.11 -9.50
C ALA A 122 -15.12 5.60 -9.55
N ILE A 123 -15.18 4.98 -10.71
CA ILE A 123 -15.12 3.52 -10.87
C ILE A 123 -14.04 3.18 -11.89
N ALA A 124 -13.12 2.28 -11.55
CA ALA A 124 -12.17 1.69 -12.48
C ALA A 124 -12.42 0.18 -12.53
N ILE A 125 -12.69 -0.35 -13.73
CA ILE A 125 -12.86 -1.78 -14.01
C ILE A 125 -11.68 -2.21 -14.87
N GLY A 126 -10.87 -3.14 -14.37
CA GLY A 126 -9.62 -3.58 -14.99
C GLY A 126 -8.42 -2.74 -14.60
N GLY A 127 -8.59 -1.88 -13.59
CA GLY A 127 -7.55 -1.03 -13.03
C GLY A 127 -7.95 -0.47 -11.66
N ARG A 128 -7.29 0.61 -11.26
CA ARG A 128 -7.43 1.27 -9.96
C ARG A 128 -7.86 2.74 -10.11
N VAL A 129 -8.61 3.22 -9.13
CA VAL A 129 -8.88 4.65 -8.97
C VAL A 129 -7.78 5.26 -8.11
N MET A 130 -7.01 6.19 -8.68
CA MET A 130 -5.96 6.94 -8.01
C MET A 130 -6.44 8.38 -7.79
N HIS A 131 -6.36 8.84 -6.54
CA HIS A 131 -6.86 10.16 -6.15
C HIS A 131 -5.74 11.16 -5.91
N SER A 132 -5.84 12.32 -6.54
CA SER A 132 -5.22 13.53 -6.01
C SER A 132 -5.97 13.99 -4.76
N PRO A 133 -5.28 14.54 -3.73
CA PRO A 133 -5.91 15.14 -2.55
C PRO A 133 -6.93 16.25 -2.88
N TRP A 134 -6.78 16.87 -4.05
CA TRP A 134 -7.61 17.99 -4.52
C TRP A 134 -8.70 17.56 -5.52
N ALA A 135 -8.91 16.25 -5.69
CA ALA A 135 -10.05 15.71 -6.42
C ALA A 135 -11.22 15.53 -5.46
N TRP A 136 -12.42 15.95 -5.88
CA TRP A 136 -13.65 15.80 -5.11
C TRP A 136 -14.54 14.75 -5.76
N VAL A 137 -14.89 13.71 -5.00
CA VAL A 137 -15.89 12.70 -5.38
C VAL A 137 -16.95 12.68 -4.29
N ARG A 138 -18.20 13.02 -4.63
CA ARG A 138 -19.28 13.16 -3.64
C ARG A 138 -19.55 11.85 -2.90
N ASP A 139 -19.65 10.76 -3.66
CA ASP A 139 -20.10 9.50 -3.12
C ASP A 139 -18.90 8.63 -2.69
N SER A 140 -18.27 7.92 -3.61
CA SER A 140 -17.22 6.94 -3.32
C SER A 140 -16.47 6.49 -4.57
N SER A 141 -15.32 5.85 -4.35
CA SER A 141 -14.47 5.32 -5.41
C SER A 141 -14.33 3.82 -5.34
N TYR A 142 -14.29 3.18 -6.51
CA TYR A 142 -14.38 1.73 -6.65
C TYR A 142 -13.34 1.24 -7.65
N SER A 143 -12.51 0.29 -7.23
CA SER A 143 -11.50 -0.34 -8.09
C SER A 143 -11.80 -1.83 -8.22
N PHE A 144 -11.92 -2.30 -9.44
CA PHE A 144 -12.20 -3.70 -9.80
C PHE A 144 -11.07 -4.23 -10.68
N PRO A 145 -9.82 -4.33 -10.15
CA PRO A 145 -8.63 -4.63 -10.94
C PRO A 145 -8.54 -6.06 -11.46
N ARG A 146 -9.52 -6.92 -11.12
CA ARG A 146 -9.59 -8.32 -11.59
C ARG A 146 -10.58 -8.53 -12.73
N HIS A 147 -11.37 -7.51 -13.03
CA HIS A 147 -12.42 -7.57 -14.04
C HIS A 147 -11.94 -6.79 -15.25
N GLY A 148 -11.77 -7.43 -16.40
CA GLY A 148 -11.40 -6.74 -17.63
C GLY A 148 -12.60 -6.58 -18.56
N TYR A 149 -12.50 -5.59 -19.44
CA TYR A 149 -13.35 -5.52 -20.62
C TYR A 149 -12.46 -5.30 -21.83
N GLU A 150 -12.63 -6.14 -22.84
CA GLU A 150 -12.04 -5.94 -24.15
C GLU A 150 -13.06 -5.21 -25.02
N LEU A 151 -12.65 -4.09 -25.62
CA LEU A 151 -13.46 -3.40 -26.61
C LEU A 151 -13.39 -4.18 -27.93
N ARG A 152 -14.54 -4.62 -28.45
CA ARG A 152 -14.65 -5.22 -29.77
C ARG A 152 -15.60 -4.44 -30.65
N ASP A 153 -15.18 -4.19 -31.87
CA ASP A 153 -16.01 -3.54 -32.88
C ASP A 153 -16.91 -4.58 -33.57
N ARG A 154 -18.23 -4.36 -33.53
CA ARG A 154 -19.22 -5.22 -34.18
C ARG A 154 -20.07 -4.39 -35.15
N GLY A 155 -19.47 -4.05 -36.28
CA GLY A 155 -20.08 -3.13 -37.25
C GLY A 155 -20.14 -1.71 -36.69
N PRO A 156 -21.32 -1.05 -36.66
CA PRO A 156 -21.45 0.32 -36.13
C PRO A 156 -21.52 0.37 -34.59
N ARG A 157 -21.48 -0.77 -33.90
CA ARG A 157 -21.60 -0.86 -32.45
C ARG A 157 -20.27 -1.23 -31.81
N HIS A 158 -20.00 -0.60 -30.68
CA HIS A 158 -18.89 -0.93 -29.81
C HIS A 158 -19.40 -1.86 -28.72
N VAL A 159 -18.79 -3.04 -28.63
CA VAL A 159 -19.18 -4.05 -27.65
C VAL A 159 -18.07 -4.17 -26.61
N LEU A 160 -18.43 -3.97 -25.34
CA LEU A 160 -17.57 -4.32 -24.22
C LEU A 160 -17.76 -5.80 -23.93
N GLN A 161 -16.83 -6.62 -24.41
CA GLN A 161 -16.83 -8.03 -24.07
C GLN A 161 -16.11 -8.20 -22.73
N TYR A 162 -16.80 -8.77 -21.73
CA TYR A 162 -16.11 -9.11 -20.49
C TYR A 162 -15.00 -10.12 -20.79
N SER A 163 -13.79 -9.75 -20.41
CA SER A 163 -12.62 -10.61 -20.44
C SER A 163 -12.09 -10.62 -19.03
N ARG A 164 -12.00 -11.79 -18.40
CA ARG A 164 -11.26 -11.87 -17.15
C ARG A 164 -9.83 -11.50 -17.51
N GLN A 165 -9.24 -10.49 -16.87
CA GLN A 165 -7.98 -9.85 -17.31
C GLN A 165 -6.79 -10.84 -17.47
N SER A 166 -6.95 -12.05 -16.95
CA SER A 166 -6.18 -13.26 -17.20
C SER A 166 -6.17 -13.81 -18.63
N GLU A 167 -7.11 -13.43 -19.48
CA GLU A 167 -7.24 -13.89 -20.87
C GLU A 167 -6.43 -13.04 -21.86
N VAL A 168 -5.54 -12.15 -21.39
CA VAL A 168 -4.44 -11.63 -22.23
C VAL A 168 -3.49 -12.81 -22.49
N ALA A 169 -3.92 -13.62 -23.45
CA ALA A 169 -3.42 -14.93 -23.79
C ALA A 169 -2.04 -14.85 -24.44
N GLY A 170 -1.18 -15.81 -24.08
CA GLY A 170 -0.41 -16.50 -25.11
C GLY A 170 1.11 -16.55 -24.97
N ARG A 171 1.75 -16.01 -23.93
CA ARG A 171 3.19 -16.25 -23.73
C ARG A 171 3.51 -16.57 -22.27
N PHE A 172 4.53 -17.40 -22.09
CA PHE A 172 5.23 -17.50 -20.82
C PHE A 172 5.90 -16.15 -20.63
N TRP A 173 5.37 -15.35 -19.71
CA TRP A 173 5.94 -14.04 -19.43
C TRP A 173 6.78 -14.17 -18.17
N PHE A 174 8.06 -13.87 -18.34
CA PHE A 174 9.02 -13.65 -17.27
C PHE A 174 9.12 -12.15 -17.07
N GLU A 175 8.96 -11.70 -15.82
CA GLU A 175 9.10 -10.31 -15.44
C GLU A 175 10.19 -10.16 -14.37
N LEU A 176 11.03 -9.14 -14.56
CA LEU A 176 12.01 -8.72 -13.58
C LEU A 176 11.51 -7.43 -12.93
N PRO A 177 10.77 -7.52 -11.81
CA PRO A 177 10.16 -6.34 -11.19
C PRO A 177 11.23 -5.38 -10.66
N GLY A 178 10.85 -4.11 -10.49
CA GLY A 178 11.76 -3.08 -9.99
C GLY A 178 12.92 -2.79 -10.95
N PHE A 179 14.12 -2.56 -10.40
CA PHE A 179 15.33 -2.36 -11.21
C PHE A 179 15.93 -3.72 -11.56
N TYR A 180 15.50 -4.29 -12.69
CA TYR A 180 16.00 -5.56 -13.22
C TYR A 180 15.84 -6.76 -12.26
N GLY A 181 14.79 -6.80 -11.43
CA GLY A 181 14.53 -7.91 -10.49
C GLY A 181 14.93 -7.60 -9.04
N LEU A 182 15.52 -6.42 -8.78
CA LEU A 182 15.74 -5.93 -7.43
C LEU A 182 14.39 -5.64 -6.74
N ARG A 183 14.14 -6.31 -5.62
CA ARG A 183 12.86 -6.22 -4.89
C ARG A 183 12.94 -5.39 -3.63
N GLU A 184 13.93 -5.69 -2.79
CA GLU A 184 14.05 -5.10 -1.47
C GLU A 184 15.51 -4.83 -1.15
N LEU A 185 15.77 -3.65 -0.60
CA LEU A 185 17.01 -3.29 0.06
C LEU A 185 16.70 -3.18 1.54
N SER A 186 17.50 -3.86 2.37
CA SER A 186 17.35 -3.80 3.82
C SER A 186 18.65 -3.41 4.51
N TYR A 187 18.53 -2.74 5.64
CA TYR A 187 19.63 -2.52 6.56
C TYR A 187 19.14 -2.58 8.01
N ASP A 188 19.70 -3.50 8.79
CA ASP A 188 19.36 -3.66 10.20
C ASP A 188 20.55 -4.17 11.02
N ARG A 189 20.38 -4.29 12.35
CA ARG A 189 21.50 -4.63 13.23
C ARG A 189 21.97 -6.08 13.13
N VAL A 190 21.16 -6.98 12.58
CA VAL A 190 21.44 -8.42 12.55
C VAL A 190 21.97 -8.84 11.18
N GLN A 191 21.38 -8.31 10.11
CA GLN A 191 21.73 -8.65 8.74
C GLN A 191 22.75 -7.69 8.10
N ALA A 192 22.95 -6.51 8.69
CA ALA A 192 23.61 -5.37 8.04
C ALA A 192 22.93 -5.11 6.68
N ALA A 193 23.68 -4.90 5.60
CA ALA A 193 23.11 -4.73 4.27
C ALA A 193 22.51 -6.03 3.74
N GLY A 194 21.25 -5.98 3.29
CA GLY A 194 20.53 -7.05 2.62
C GLY A 194 19.99 -6.62 1.25
N VAL A 195 20.00 -7.55 0.30
CA VAL A 195 19.45 -7.39 -1.06
C VAL A 195 18.58 -8.60 -1.37
N GLN A 196 17.37 -8.37 -1.87
CA GLN A 196 16.53 -9.41 -2.45
C GLN A 196 16.40 -9.21 -3.96
N TYR A 197 16.63 -10.29 -4.70
CA TYR A 197 16.56 -10.32 -6.14
C TYR A 197 15.73 -11.51 -6.62
N GLY A 198 14.82 -11.31 -7.57
CA GLY A 198 14.02 -12.42 -8.03
C GLY A 198 12.98 -12.10 -9.10
N PRO A 199 12.80 -12.97 -10.11
CA PRO A 199 11.76 -12.80 -11.12
C PRO A 199 10.36 -13.25 -10.65
N ASP A 200 9.37 -12.74 -11.36
CA ASP A 200 8.00 -13.28 -11.41
C ASP A 200 7.78 -14.04 -12.72
N TRP A 201 7.06 -15.14 -12.61
CA TRP A 201 6.74 -16.05 -13.71
C TRP A 201 5.22 -16.21 -13.80
N VAL A 202 4.67 -16.02 -15.00
CA VAL A 202 3.28 -16.37 -15.30
C VAL A 202 3.27 -17.51 -16.31
N LEU A 203 2.74 -18.66 -15.91
CA LEU A 203 2.72 -19.87 -16.73
C LEU A 203 1.75 -19.69 -17.92
N ALA A 204 2.26 -19.89 -19.14
CA ALA A 204 1.55 -19.61 -20.38
C ALA A 204 0.16 -20.26 -20.44
N GLY A 205 -0.86 -19.46 -20.76
CA GLY A 205 -2.25 -19.94 -20.86
C GLY A 205 -2.89 -20.28 -19.52
N THR A 206 -2.27 -19.90 -18.40
CA THR A 206 -2.80 -20.08 -17.06
C THR A 206 -2.69 -18.78 -16.25
N GLU A 207 -3.43 -18.70 -15.16
CA GLU A 207 -3.30 -17.63 -14.16
C GLU A 207 -2.31 -18.02 -13.04
N ILE A 208 -1.53 -19.08 -13.21
CA ILE A 208 -0.60 -19.55 -12.19
C ILE A 208 0.60 -18.62 -12.15
N GLN A 209 0.84 -18.04 -10.97
CA GLN A 209 1.94 -17.14 -10.70
C GLN A 209 2.97 -17.83 -9.82
N LEU A 210 4.23 -17.79 -10.24
CA LEU A 210 5.36 -18.26 -9.46
C LEU A 210 6.30 -17.08 -9.24
N THR A 211 6.71 -16.86 -8.01
CA THR A 211 7.69 -15.85 -7.62
C THR A 211 8.87 -16.58 -7.00
N THR A 212 10.08 -16.31 -7.48
CA THR A 212 11.31 -16.90 -6.95
C THR A 212 12.24 -15.79 -6.54
N ILE A 213 12.71 -15.77 -5.29
CA ILE A 213 13.58 -14.72 -4.76
C ILE A 213 14.79 -15.36 -4.11
N VAL A 214 15.92 -14.68 -4.25
CA VAL A 214 17.16 -14.98 -3.56
C VAL A 214 17.56 -13.72 -2.78
N GLY A 215 17.59 -13.85 -1.45
CA GLY A 215 18.12 -12.84 -0.55
C GLY A 215 19.60 -13.08 -0.27
N TRP A 216 20.39 -12.02 -0.20
CA TRP A 216 21.75 -12.05 0.30
C TRP A 216 21.89 -11.04 1.44
N HIS A 217 22.58 -11.46 2.51
CA HIS A 217 22.82 -10.63 3.70
C HIS A 217 24.31 -10.59 4.01
N SER A 218 24.88 -9.39 3.95
CA SER A 218 26.31 -9.15 4.13
C SER A 218 26.87 -9.73 5.43
N GLN A 219 26.15 -9.56 6.53
CA GLN A 219 26.63 -10.02 7.83
C GLN A 219 26.48 -11.53 8.06
N LEU A 220 25.36 -12.10 7.62
CA LEU A 220 25.11 -13.52 7.82
C LEU A 220 25.94 -14.38 6.88
N GLY A 221 26.48 -13.80 5.80
CA GLY A 221 27.13 -14.54 4.71
C GLY A 221 26.21 -15.60 4.11
N ALA A 222 24.90 -15.42 4.28
CA ALA A 222 23.89 -16.43 3.98
C ALA A 222 23.07 -16.02 2.75
N ILE A 223 22.67 -17.05 2.02
CA ILE A 223 21.72 -16.93 0.91
C ILE A 223 20.37 -17.48 1.36
N ASP A 224 19.33 -16.71 1.06
CA ASP A 224 17.99 -16.86 1.57
C ASP A 224 17.05 -17.11 0.38
N PRO A 225 16.83 -18.38 -0.01
CA PRO A 225 15.89 -18.68 -1.07
C PRO A 225 14.45 -18.53 -0.57
N SER A 226 13.58 -18.01 -1.44
CA SER A 226 12.14 -18.09 -1.27
C SER A 226 11.43 -18.40 -2.57
N VAL A 227 10.33 -19.11 -2.45
CA VAL A 227 9.42 -19.46 -3.53
C VAL A 227 7.99 -19.19 -3.06
N HIS A 228 7.22 -18.50 -3.88
CA HIS A 228 5.79 -18.29 -3.67
C HIS A 228 5.04 -18.72 -4.93
N LEU A 229 4.07 -19.60 -4.80
CA LEU A 229 3.23 -20.12 -5.87
C LEU A 229 1.78 -19.80 -5.58
N ARG A 230 1.11 -19.15 -6.53
CA ARG A 230 -0.33 -18.87 -6.48
C ARG A 230 -1.03 -19.58 -7.63
N VAL A 231 -1.93 -20.50 -7.29
CA VAL A 231 -2.76 -21.25 -8.23
C VAL A 231 -4.21 -20.86 -8.02
N PRO A 232 -4.77 -19.93 -8.81
CA PRO A 232 -6.21 -19.68 -8.77
C PRO A 232 -6.98 -20.90 -9.28
N PHE A 233 -8.11 -21.20 -8.64
CA PHE A 233 -8.97 -22.30 -9.02
C PHE A 233 -10.45 -21.95 -8.80
N GLY A 234 -11.30 -22.47 -9.68
CA GLY A 234 -12.70 -22.07 -9.72
C GLY A 234 -12.88 -20.57 -10.00
N ALA A 235 -14.07 -20.05 -9.70
CA ALA A 235 -14.38 -18.66 -10.03
C ALA A 235 -13.79 -17.64 -9.04
N ALA A 236 -13.44 -18.03 -7.81
CA ALA A 236 -13.14 -17.08 -6.73
C ALA A 236 -12.09 -17.55 -5.71
N TRP A 237 -11.49 -18.73 -5.88
CA TRP A 237 -10.53 -19.27 -4.93
C TRP A 237 -9.10 -19.24 -5.48
N ALA A 238 -8.13 -19.21 -4.58
CA ALA A 238 -6.73 -19.44 -4.91
C ALA A 238 -6.06 -20.32 -3.85
N LEU A 239 -5.11 -21.14 -4.29
CA LEU A 239 -4.17 -21.85 -3.44
C LEU A 239 -2.86 -21.06 -3.45
N ASP A 240 -2.42 -20.65 -2.27
CA ASP A 240 -1.19 -19.94 -2.03
C ASP A 240 -0.21 -20.88 -1.30
N LEU A 241 0.92 -21.20 -1.93
CA LEU A 241 2.01 -21.97 -1.33
C LEU A 241 3.24 -21.08 -1.21
N ASP A 242 3.88 -21.07 -0.06
CA ASP A 242 5.02 -20.24 0.25
C ASP A 242 6.08 -21.07 0.98
N GLY A 243 7.32 -21.01 0.52
CA GLY A 243 8.45 -21.72 1.12
C GLY A 243 9.67 -20.83 1.10
N ARG A 244 10.22 -20.51 2.27
CA ARG A 244 11.31 -19.55 2.39
C ARG A 244 12.25 -19.86 3.54
N ARG A 245 13.48 -19.40 3.41
CA ARG A 245 14.43 -19.27 4.51
C ARG A 245 14.71 -17.78 4.68
N GLU A 246 14.34 -17.20 5.83
CA GLU A 246 14.52 -15.76 6.05
C GLU A 246 14.89 -15.45 7.50
N THR A 247 15.30 -14.21 7.72
CA THR A 247 15.37 -13.62 9.05
C THR A 247 14.04 -12.92 9.32
N HIS A 248 13.27 -13.50 10.22
CA HIS A 248 11.89 -13.10 10.50
C HIS A 248 11.84 -12.09 11.65
N THR A 249 10.83 -11.23 11.66
CA THR A 249 10.52 -10.28 12.73
C THR A 249 9.01 -10.18 12.93
N ASN A 250 8.57 -10.08 14.18
CA ASN A 250 7.18 -9.80 14.52
C ASN A 250 6.89 -8.30 14.62
N GLU A 251 7.91 -7.45 14.52
CA GLU A 251 7.80 -5.99 14.65
C GLU A 251 7.70 -5.27 13.28
N ALA A 252 7.41 -5.99 12.20
CA ALA A 252 7.20 -5.40 10.88
C ALA A 252 6.02 -4.40 10.84
N TRP A 253 5.09 -4.50 11.80
CA TRP A 253 3.98 -3.57 11.96
C TRP A 253 4.39 -2.21 12.58
N ILE A 254 5.54 -2.14 13.28
CA ILE A 254 6.05 -0.91 13.90
C ILE A 254 6.67 0.02 12.85
N ALA A 255 7.46 -0.56 11.96
CA ALA A 255 8.15 0.14 10.89
C ALA A 255 8.28 -0.83 9.71
N SER A 256 8.05 -0.36 8.49
CA SER A 256 8.31 -1.14 7.27
C SER A 256 9.80 -1.46 7.13
N THR A 257 10.18 -2.38 6.24
CA THR A 257 11.61 -2.71 6.07
C THR A 257 12.40 -1.49 5.64
N LEU A 258 11.83 -0.68 4.76
CA LEU A 258 12.47 0.53 4.30
C LEU A 258 12.54 1.59 5.40
N ASP A 259 11.48 1.79 6.20
CA ASP A 259 11.53 2.70 7.35
C ASP A 259 12.58 2.27 8.39
N ASN A 260 12.67 0.98 8.68
CA ASN A 260 13.68 0.44 9.59
C ASN A 260 15.08 0.58 9.01
N THR A 261 15.23 0.40 7.69
CA THR A 261 16.49 0.59 6.95
C THR A 261 16.99 2.01 7.05
N VAL A 262 16.13 2.99 6.73
CA VAL A 262 16.48 4.41 6.81
C VAL A 262 16.72 4.82 8.26
N THR A 263 15.90 4.36 9.21
CA THR A 263 16.10 4.65 10.64
C THR A 263 17.40 4.04 11.16
N SER A 264 17.74 2.82 10.78
CA SER A 264 19.00 2.16 11.16
C SER A 264 20.21 2.89 10.57
N LEU A 265 20.18 3.22 9.28
CA LEU A 265 21.27 3.93 8.59
C LEU A 265 21.48 5.35 9.10
N PHE A 266 20.41 6.13 9.28
CA PHE A 266 20.55 7.55 9.58
C PHE A 266 20.49 7.85 11.08
N VAL A 267 19.64 7.16 11.83
CA VAL A 267 19.44 7.42 13.27
C VAL A 267 20.25 6.45 14.14
N GLY A 268 20.52 5.24 13.66
CA GLY A 268 21.23 4.21 14.42
C GLY A 268 20.33 3.45 15.39
N SER A 269 19.02 3.39 15.08
CA SER A 269 18.02 2.69 15.87
C SER A 269 17.35 1.61 15.03
N ASP A 270 17.36 0.39 15.53
CA ASP A 270 16.68 -0.76 14.92
C ASP A 270 15.47 -1.13 15.77
N LEU A 271 14.28 -0.95 15.17
CA LEU A 271 12.99 -1.02 15.83
C LEU A 271 12.40 -2.43 15.86
N ARG A 272 13.21 -3.46 15.56
CA ARG A 272 12.76 -4.84 15.38
C ARG A 272 13.61 -5.86 16.14
N ASN A 273 12.99 -6.96 16.54
CA ASN A 273 13.69 -8.17 16.97
C ASN A 273 13.64 -9.20 15.85
N TYR A 274 14.65 -10.04 15.78
CA TYR A 274 14.83 -10.97 14.68
C TYR A 274 15.06 -12.39 15.16
N TYR A 275 14.72 -13.35 14.32
CA TYR A 275 15.14 -14.74 14.50
C TYR A 275 15.28 -15.40 13.14
N ARG A 276 15.97 -16.53 13.10
CA ARG A 276 16.19 -17.26 11.85
C ARG A 276 15.13 -18.34 11.70
N ALA A 277 14.49 -18.41 10.53
CA ALA A 277 13.49 -19.44 10.28
C ALA A 277 13.57 -20.05 8.89
N TRP A 278 13.29 -21.34 8.82
CA TRP A 278 12.74 -21.98 7.62
C TRP A 278 11.23 -22.04 7.77
N ARG A 279 10.50 -21.50 6.80
CA ARG A 279 9.05 -21.39 6.85
C ARG A 279 8.42 -21.95 5.59
N GLY A 280 7.41 -22.81 5.78
CA GLY A 280 6.54 -23.31 4.73
C GLY A 280 5.09 -23.02 5.10
N GLU A 281 4.34 -22.39 4.21
CA GLU A 281 2.94 -22.06 4.42
C GLU A 281 2.12 -22.51 3.20
N GLY A 282 0.97 -23.14 3.45
CA GLY A 282 0.00 -23.48 2.42
C GLY A 282 -1.37 -23.02 2.84
N ALA A 283 -2.04 -22.22 2.02
CA ALA A 283 -3.33 -21.63 2.35
C ALA A 283 -4.26 -21.58 1.14
N ILE A 284 -5.56 -21.71 1.39
CA ILE A 284 -6.60 -21.34 0.44
C ILE A 284 -7.10 -19.94 0.76
N SER A 285 -7.35 -19.14 -0.27
CA SER A 285 -7.83 -17.78 -0.13
C SER A 285 -9.02 -17.48 -1.05
N ARG A 286 -9.92 -16.63 -0.57
CA ARG A 286 -11.08 -16.12 -1.31
C ARG A 286 -11.27 -14.63 -1.04
N PRO A 287 -11.03 -13.77 -2.03
CA PRO A 287 -11.48 -12.41 -1.98
C PRO A 287 -12.99 -12.33 -2.26
N ILE A 288 -13.68 -11.54 -1.47
CA ILE A 288 -15.08 -11.16 -1.63
C ILE A 288 -15.11 -9.66 -1.85
N GLU A 289 -15.37 -9.27 -3.08
CA GLU A 289 -15.60 -7.87 -3.44
C GLU A 289 -17.05 -7.51 -3.13
N PHE A 290 -17.25 -6.38 -2.50
CA PHE A 290 -18.56 -5.78 -2.29
C PHE A 290 -18.48 -4.30 -2.66
N LEU A 291 -19.60 -3.58 -2.60
CA LEU A 291 -19.67 -2.22 -3.14
C LEU A 291 -18.48 -1.38 -2.67
N LYS A 292 -18.34 -1.09 -1.38
CA LYS A 292 -17.33 -0.15 -0.86
C LYS A 292 -16.07 -0.83 -0.33
N GLY A 293 -15.68 -1.98 -0.84
CA GLY A 293 -14.49 -2.64 -0.30
C GLY A 293 -14.30 -4.08 -0.74
N GLN A 294 -13.29 -4.70 -0.14
CA GLN A 294 -12.96 -6.09 -0.33
C GLN A 294 -12.72 -6.76 1.02
N MET A 295 -13.09 -8.03 1.10
CA MET A 295 -12.77 -8.89 2.22
C MET A 295 -12.00 -10.10 1.72
N LEU A 296 -10.80 -10.34 2.23
CA LEU A 296 -10.02 -11.54 1.96
C LEU A 296 -10.22 -12.53 3.11
N PHE A 297 -10.71 -13.72 2.80
CA PHE A 297 -10.63 -14.86 3.69
C PHE A 297 -9.45 -15.72 3.28
N ARG A 298 -8.65 -16.15 4.24
CA ARG A 298 -7.54 -17.09 4.03
C ARG A 298 -7.52 -18.11 5.16
N ALA A 299 -7.28 -19.37 4.84
CA ALA A 299 -7.14 -20.43 5.84
C ALA A 299 -6.09 -21.43 5.37
N GLY A 300 -5.24 -21.90 6.27
CA GLY A 300 -4.09 -22.72 5.88
C GLY A 300 -3.36 -23.38 7.03
N ALA A 301 -2.21 -23.95 6.70
CA ALA A 301 -1.28 -24.55 7.62
C ALA A 301 0.11 -23.90 7.47
N LEU A 302 0.82 -23.84 8.58
CA LEU A 302 2.16 -23.29 8.71
C LEU A 302 3.09 -24.33 9.33
N TYR A 303 4.26 -24.47 8.74
CA TYR A 303 5.42 -25.15 9.30
C TYR A 303 6.55 -24.11 9.45
N GLU A 304 7.16 -24.02 10.62
CA GLU A 304 8.26 -23.11 10.91
C GLU A 304 9.32 -23.82 11.75
N ARG A 305 10.57 -23.80 11.30
CA ARG A 305 11.73 -24.22 12.10
C ARG A 305 12.55 -22.99 12.45
N ALA A 306 12.51 -22.59 13.71
CA ALA A 306 13.11 -21.35 14.19
C ALA A 306 14.37 -21.58 15.03
N SER A 307 15.28 -20.60 15.00
CA SER A 307 16.49 -20.56 15.83
C SER A 307 16.89 -19.12 16.14
N SER A 308 17.58 -18.94 17.27
CA SER A 308 18.09 -17.64 17.69
C SER A 308 19.18 -17.13 16.75
N LEU A 309 19.23 -15.81 16.57
CA LEU A 309 20.33 -15.11 15.92
C LEU A 309 21.21 -14.46 17.00
N ALA A 310 22.53 -14.66 16.90
CA ALA A 310 23.50 -14.04 17.81
C ALA A 310 23.50 -12.50 17.68
N THR A 311 23.90 -11.79 18.74
CA THR A 311 24.11 -10.32 18.74
C THR A 311 25.42 -9.94 19.44
N PRO A 312 25.98 -8.72 19.22
CA PRO A 312 25.95 -7.87 18.03
C PRO A 312 27.28 -7.91 17.25
N VAL A 313 27.23 -7.36 16.04
CA VAL A 313 28.33 -7.24 15.08
C VAL A 313 29.19 -6.00 15.40
N PRO A 314 30.53 -6.09 15.35
CA PRO A 314 31.38 -4.93 15.69
C PRO A 314 31.34 -3.77 14.67
N GLU A 315 30.90 -3.99 13.42
CA GLU A 315 31.08 -3.03 12.30
C GLU A 315 29.76 -2.64 11.60
N LEU A 316 28.78 -2.12 12.34
CA LEU A 316 27.57 -1.55 11.73
C LEU A 316 27.77 -0.06 11.44
N PHE A 317 27.50 0.34 10.19
CA PHE A 317 27.43 1.74 9.77
C PHE A 317 26.11 2.40 10.23
N SER A 318 26.24 3.63 10.73
CA SER A 318 25.13 4.57 10.91
C SER A 318 25.69 5.99 10.92
N VAL A 319 24.91 6.98 10.45
CA VAL A 319 25.32 8.39 10.35
C VAL A 319 25.41 9.04 11.73
N VAL A 320 24.44 8.82 12.62
CA VAL A 320 24.32 9.58 13.88
C VAL A 320 24.88 8.84 15.10
N ARG A 321 24.42 7.62 15.42
CA ARG A 321 24.79 6.93 16.68
C ARG A 321 24.90 5.41 16.54
N GLN A 322 26.14 4.90 16.52
CA GLN A 322 26.45 3.48 16.29
C GLN A 322 26.53 2.61 17.57
N THR A 323 26.70 3.20 18.76
CA THR A 323 27.37 2.50 19.88
C THR A 323 26.57 2.30 21.16
N THR A 324 25.33 2.79 21.27
CA THR A 324 24.54 2.60 22.49
C THR A 324 23.89 1.22 22.52
N GLN A 325 23.75 0.62 23.71
CA GLN A 325 23.03 -0.65 23.91
C GLN A 325 21.52 -0.55 23.61
N LEU A 326 21.03 0.66 23.35
CA LEU A 326 19.64 0.92 22.95
C LEU A 326 19.51 1.20 21.44
N GLY A 327 20.62 1.31 20.70
CA GLY A 327 20.66 1.47 19.24
C GLY A 327 21.05 0.17 18.53
N LEU A 328 21.90 0.26 17.50
CA LEU A 328 22.34 -0.91 16.72
C LEU A 328 23.12 -1.98 17.51
N ARG A 329 23.61 -1.69 18.73
CA ARG A 329 24.27 -2.70 19.60
C ARG A 329 23.32 -3.40 20.56
N ARG A 330 22.02 -3.10 20.49
CA ARG A 330 21.02 -3.77 21.33
C ARG A 330 21.11 -5.28 21.12
N PRO A 331 21.09 -6.11 22.17
CA PRO A 331 21.02 -7.55 22.02
C PRO A 331 19.68 -7.96 21.42
N ASN A 332 19.71 -9.03 20.65
CA ASN A 332 18.55 -9.63 20.03
C ASN A 332 18.08 -10.75 20.97
N PRO A 333 16.81 -10.73 21.41
CA PRO A 333 16.31 -11.72 22.35
C PRO A 333 16.39 -13.12 21.74
N ALA A 334 16.74 -14.10 22.58
CA ALA A 334 16.75 -15.49 22.17
C ALA A 334 15.31 -16.01 21.98
N VAL A 335 15.13 -16.85 20.96
CA VAL A 335 13.92 -17.65 20.76
C VAL A 335 14.18 -19.12 21.07
N LEU A 336 13.13 -19.88 21.36
CA LEU A 336 13.23 -21.31 21.62
C LEU A 336 13.52 -22.04 20.30
N ALA A 337 14.65 -22.74 20.18
CA ALA A 337 14.93 -23.50 18.97
C ALA A 337 13.93 -24.66 18.80
N GLY A 338 13.42 -24.86 17.59
CA GLY A 338 12.59 -26.01 17.25
C GLY A 338 11.53 -25.72 16.20
N ASP A 339 10.58 -26.65 16.09
CA ASP A 339 9.56 -26.66 15.04
C ASP A 339 8.20 -26.23 15.60
N ILE A 340 7.52 -25.33 14.89
CA ILE A 340 6.12 -24.96 15.09
C ILE A 340 5.33 -25.47 13.89
N GLN A 341 4.24 -26.18 14.17
CA GLN A 341 3.26 -26.55 13.18
C GLN A 341 1.89 -26.08 13.64
N SER A 342 1.21 -25.30 12.81
CA SER A 342 -0.01 -24.60 13.22
C SER A 342 -1.00 -24.40 12.08
N GLY A 343 -2.27 -24.30 12.46
CA GLY A 343 -3.37 -23.94 11.59
C GLY A 343 -3.55 -22.44 11.65
N THR A 344 -3.83 -21.80 10.52
CA THR A 344 -3.99 -20.36 10.43
C THR A 344 -5.31 -20.01 9.75
N ALA A 345 -5.92 -18.91 10.20
CA ALA A 345 -7.07 -18.31 9.56
C ALA A 345 -6.91 -16.79 9.58
N GLU A 346 -7.20 -16.13 8.47
CA GLU A 346 -7.06 -14.69 8.32
C GLU A 346 -8.30 -14.11 7.64
N ILE A 347 -8.75 -12.97 8.16
CA ILE A 347 -9.75 -12.12 7.56
C ILE A 347 -9.14 -10.73 7.42
N ARG A 348 -9.13 -10.20 6.20
CA ARG A 348 -8.72 -8.82 5.94
C ARG A 348 -9.84 -8.07 5.25
N LEU A 349 -10.24 -6.94 5.80
CA LEU A 349 -11.25 -6.03 5.29
C LEU A 349 -10.58 -4.72 4.89
N ASP A 350 -10.69 -4.35 3.62
CA ASP A 350 -10.37 -3.00 3.14
C ASP A 350 -11.69 -2.33 2.72
N TYR A 351 -12.14 -1.34 3.49
CA TYR A 351 -13.38 -0.61 3.28
C TYR A 351 -13.07 0.82 2.81
N ALA A 352 -13.33 1.10 1.54
CA ALA A 352 -13.05 2.38 0.87
C ALA A 352 -14.32 3.26 0.78
N ALA A 353 -14.90 3.61 1.92
CA ALA A 353 -15.99 4.61 1.99
C ALA A 353 -15.44 6.02 2.30
N ARG A 354 -16.33 6.94 2.68
CA ARG A 354 -15.97 8.30 3.14
C ARG A 354 -14.97 8.28 4.31
N ILE A 355 -15.02 7.23 5.12
CA ILE A 355 -14.05 6.92 6.17
C ILE A 355 -13.40 5.61 5.74
N PRO A 356 -12.20 5.65 5.13
CA PRO A 356 -11.47 4.45 4.82
C PRO A 356 -11.15 3.69 6.11
N VAL A 357 -11.38 2.38 6.10
CA VAL A 357 -11.08 1.47 7.21
C VAL A 357 -10.33 0.26 6.67
N THR A 358 -9.24 -0.11 7.33
CA THR A 358 -8.56 -1.39 7.10
C THR A 358 -8.60 -2.18 8.41
N LEU A 359 -9.00 -3.44 8.36
CA LEU A 359 -9.01 -4.34 9.50
C LEU A 359 -8.44 -5.70 9.07
N GLY A 360 -7.42 -6.18 9.77
CA GLY A 360 -6.87 -7.52 9.62
C GLY A 360 -7.02 -8.29 10.93
N VAL A 361 -7.44 -9.55 10.85
CA VAL A 361 -7.43 -10.48 11.97
C VAL A 361 -6.79 -11.76 11.49
N ARG A 362 -5.69 -12.18 12.11
CA ARG A 362 -5.03 -13.46 11.85
C ARG A 362 -5.03 -14.29 13.12
N ALA A 363 -5.65 -15.46 13.09
CA ALA A 363 -5.60 -16.46 14.14
C ALA A 363 -4.59 -17.57 13.79
N GLU A 364 -3.88 -18.06 14.79
CA GLU A 364 -2.96 -19.21 14.72
C GLU A 364 -3.25 -20.15 15.89
N TYR A 365 -3.30 -21.45 15.58
CA TYR A 365 -3.46 -22.51 16.58
C TYR A 365 -2.45 -23.65 16.32
N PRO A 366 -1.47 -23.89 17.20
CA PRO A 366 -0.45 -24.91 17.05
C PRO A 366 -0.99 -26.31 17.38
N TRP A 367 -0.44 -27.33 16.74
CA TRP A 367 -0.45 -28.71 17.22
C TRP A 367 0.96 -29.22 17.56
N GLN A 368 2.00 -28.47 17.18
CA GLN A 368 3.38 -28.69 17.59
C GLN A 368 4.07 -27.34 17.83
N ALA A 369 4.87 -27.26 18.89
CA ALA A 369 5.69 -26.10 19.23
C ALA A 369 6.92 -26.54 20.05
N PRO A 370 7.99 -25.75 20.15
CA PRO A 370 9.15 -26.02 21.02
C PRO A 370 8.87 -25.90 22.53
N GLY A 371 7.59 -25.87 22.91
CA GLY A 371 7.05 -25.84 24.27
C GLY A 371 5.62 -26.41 24.25
N PRO A 372 4.81 -26.18 25.30
CA PRO A 372 3.42 -26.63 25.31
C PRO A 372 2.63 -26.06 24.12
N ALA A 373 2.10 -26.93 23.26
CA ALA A 373 1.24 -26.55 22.13
C ALA A 373 -0.22 -26.34 22.58
N THR A 374 -0.41 -25.56 23.66
CA THR A 374 -1.71 -25.32 24.31
C THR A 374 -2.17 -23.88 24.19
N TRP A 375 -1.51 -23.08 23.36
CA TRP A 375 -1.82 -21.68 23.12
C TRP A 375 -2.63 -21.51 21.83
N GLY A 376 -3.41 -20.46 21.72
CA GLY A 376 -3.96 -19.96 20.44
C GLY A 376 -3.80 -18.46 20.42
N GLN A 377 -3.37 -17.88 19.29
CA GLN A 377 -3.06 -16.45 19.22
C GLN A 377 -3.84 -15.79 18.09
N ALA A 378 -4.37 -14.59 18.35
CA ALA A 378 -4.95 -13.73 17.34
C ALA A 378 -4.17 -12.41 17.27
N VAL A 379 -3.72 -12.04 16.08
CA VAL A 379 -3.12 -10.75 15.76
C VAL A 379 -4.16 -9.91 15.03
N ILE A 380 -4.37 -8.69 15.51
CA ILE A 380 -5.40 -7.77 15.02
C ILE A 380 -4.73 -6.45 14.64
N ASP A 381 -4.92 -6.02 13.41
CA ASP A 381 -4.40 -4.76 12.88
C ASP A 381 -5.57 -3.92 12.40
N GLY A 382 -5.60 -2.64 12.77
CA GLY A 382 -6.69 -1.74 12.40
C GLY A 382 -6.17 -0.37 12.02
N SER A 383 -6.77 0.24 11.01
CA SER A 383 -6.59 1.67 10.74
C SER A 383 -7.87 2.31 10.22
N LEU A 384 -8.06 3.58 10.54
CA LEU A 384 -9.14 4.41 10.03
C LEU A 384 -8.62 5.81 9.71
N LEU A 385 -9.18 6.44 8.70
CA LEU A 385 -8.88 7.83 8.33
C LEU A 385 -10.18 8.63 8.21
N VAL A 386 -10.29 9.71 8.98
CA VAL A 386 -11.45 10.61 8.98
C VAL A 386 -11.02 11.98 8.45
N PRO A 387 -11.49 12.40 7.27
CA PRO A 387 -11.30 13.78 6.81
C PRO A 387 -12.07 14.74 7.73
N THR A 388 -11.46 15.87 8.08
CA THR A 388 -12.05 16.88 8.98
C THR A 388 -12.31 18.20 8.25
N TRP A 389 -11.68 19.30 8.65
CA TRP A 389 -11.84 20.61 8.00
C TRP A 389 -10.70 20.89 7.02
N GLY A 390 -11.05 21.27 5.79
CA GLY A 390 -10.06 21.54 4.74
C GLY A 390 -9.23 20.30 4.42
N THR A 391 -7.90 20.44 4.46
CA THR A 391 -6.91 19.38 4.23
C THR A 391 -6.57 18.58 5.49
N GLN A 392 -7.15 18.94 6.65
CA GLN A 392 -6.89 18.30 7.93
C GLN A 392 -7.60 16.95 8.04
N TYR A 393 -6.96 16.00 8.72
CA TYR A 393 -7.54 14.68 8.94
C TYR A 393 -7.15 14.11 10.31
N TRP A 394 -8.03 13.26 10.83
CA TRP A 394 -7.77 12.43 11.99
C TRP A 394 -7.51 10.99 11.53
N ARG A 395 -6.43 10.39 12.01
CA ARG A 395 -6.09 8.99 11.77
C ARG A 395 -6.06 8.27 13.10
N ALA A 396 -6.68 7.10 13.18
CA ALA A 396 -6.45 6.18 14.28
C ALA A 396 -6.00 4.83 13.74
N GLY A 397 -5.09 4.19 14.45
CA GLY A 397 -4.60 2.86 14.13
C GLY A 397 -4.29 2.09 15.39
N GLY A 398 -4.18 0.77 15.27
CA GLY A 398 -3.87 -0.09 16.39
C GLY A 398 -3.35 -1.44 15.95
N HIS A 399 -2.65 -2.08 16.88
CA HIS A 399 -2.13 -3.43 16.77
C HIS A 399 -2.43 -4.14 18.09
N ALA A 400 -2.99 -5.33 18.04
CA ALA A 400 -3.26 -6.13 19.22
C ALA A 400 -2.88 -7.59 18.99
N VAL A 401 -2.40 -8.23 20.04
CA VAL A 401 -2.05 -9.64 20.09
C VAL A 401 -2.76 -10.22 21.31
N VAL A 402 -3.61 -11.20 21.08
CA VAL A 402 -4.39 -11.87 22.12
C VAL A 402 -4.03 -13.34 22.10
N THR A 403 -3.44 -13.85 23.19
CA THR A 403 -3.16 -15.28 23.36
C THR A 403 -4.17 -15.90 24.34
N VAL A 404 -4.64 -17.11 24.07
CA VAL A 404 -5.53 -17.88 24.95
C VAL A 404 -4.97 -19.27 25.21
N GLY A 405 -5.34 -19.89 26.34
CA GLY A 405 -4.80 -21.18 26.76
C GLY A 405 -3.49 -21.01 27.53
N GLY A 406 -2.38 -21.47 26.97
CA GLY A 406 -1.03 -21.27 27.51
C GLY A 406 -0.31 -20.04 26.92
N PRO A 407 0.87 -19.68 27.45
CA PRO A 407 1.70 -18.65 26.84
C PRO A 407 2.29 -19.12 25.50
N ALA A 408 2.29 -18.26 24.49
CA ALA A 408 2.93 -18.52 23.21
C ALA A 408 4.47 -18.46 23.34
N PRO A 409 5.23 -19.23 22.52
CA PRO A 409 6.69 -19.21 22.57
C PRO A 409 7.24 -17.83 22.13
N PRO A 410 8.50 -17.49 22.47
CA PRO A 410 9.09 -16.19 22.13
C PRO A 410 9.05 -15.80 20.66
N GLN A 411 8.98 -16.76 19.73
CA GLN A 411 8.77 -16.56 18.29
C GLN A 411 7.44 -15.89 17.94
N ARG A 412 6.51 -15.80 18.90
CA ARG A 412 5.18 -15.19 18.77
C ARG A 412 5.01 -14.01 19.72
N TRP A 413 6.10 -13.55 20.33
CA TRP A 413 6.08 -12.33 21.12
C TRP A 413 6.19 -11.12 20.19
N HIS A 414 5.53 -10.04 20.60
CA HIS A 414 5.59 -8.74 19.97
C HIS A 414 6.06 -7.73 21.00
N ALA A 415 6.64 -6.62 20.53
CA ALA A 415 7.20 -5.61 21.42
C ALA A 415 6.66 -4.20 21.19
N LEU A 416 6.75 -3.37 22.23
CA LEU A 416 6.47 -1.93 22.26
C LEU A 416 7.64 -1.19 22.88
N GLY A 417 7.81 0.06 22.47
CA GLY A 417 8.84 0.98 22.94
C GLY A 417 9.65 1.57 21.80
N GLY A 418 10.13 2.81 21.98
CA GLY A 418 10.86 3.58 20.98
C GLY A 418 9.95 4.42 20.07
N ALA A 419 10.57 5.12 19.11
CA ALA A 419 9.92 6.14 18.29
C ALA A 419 8.73 5.64 17.42
N GLY A 420 8.71 4.34 17.09
CA GLY A 420 7.63 3.73 16.33
C GLY A 420 6.35 3.44 17.15
N THR A 421 6.45 3.35 18.47
CA THR A 421 5.31 2.99 19.35
C THR A 421 5.24 3.91 20.57
N LEU A 422 5.79 3.49 21.72
CA LEU A 422 5.84 4.23 22.98
C LEU A 422 7.18 4.97 23.09
N THR A 423 7.17 6.25 22.74
CA THR A 423 8.36 7.07 22.53
C THR A 423 9.07 7.42 23.84
N THR A 424 8.35 7.43 24.96
CA THR A 424 8.94 7.64 26.30
C THR A 424 9.53 6.35 26.89
N ARG A 425 9.38 5.22 26.20
CA ARG A 425 9.97 3.93 26.56
C ARG A 425 11.18 3.64 25.67
N ASP A 426 12.09 2.85 26.21
CA ASP A 426 13.25 2.42 25.43
C ASP A 426 12.80 1.48 24.30
N VAL A 427 13.62 1.34 23.26
CA VAL A 427 13.26 0.58 22.05
C VAL A 427 12.96 -0.88 22.41
N LEU A 428 11.72 -1.32 22.15
CA LEU A 428 11.21 -2.67 22.44
C LEU A 428 11.27 -3.08 23.92
N ASP A 429 11.13 -2.12 24.83
CA ASP A 429 11.15 -2.32 26.30
C ASP A 429 10.04 -3.25 26.82
N LYS A 430 8.84 -3.19 26.25
CA LYS A 430 7.73 -4.08 26.63
C LYS A 430 7.61 -5.18 25.61
N ILE A 431 7.67 -6.44 26.02
CA ILE A 431 7.59 -7.60 25.13
C ILE A 431 6.66 -8.67 25.72
N GLY A 432 5.94 -9.39 24.86
CA GLY A 432 5.16 -10.55 25.27
C GLY A 432 4.21 -11.08 24.21
N ASP A 433 3.41 -12.08 24.58
CA ASP A 433 2.39 -12.72 23.74
C ASP A 433 0.97 -12.14 23.95
N GLN A 434 0.83 -11.17 24.86
CA GLN A 434 -0.32 -10.28 24.96
C GLN A 434 0.16 -8.86 24.67
N LEU A 435 -0.45 -8.19 23.70
CA LEU A 435 -0.08 -6.82 23.34
C LEU A 435 -1.31 -6.03 22.92
N LEU A 436 -1.40 -4.78 23.36
CA LEU A 436 -2.37 -3.81 22.88
C LEU A 436 -1.64 -2.51 22.58
N TYR A 437 -1.86 -1.96 21.39
CA TYR A 437 -1.33 -0.68 20.95
C TYR A 437 -2.41 0.11 20.20
N GLY A 438 -2.50 1.40 20.49
CA GLY A 438 -3.31 2.34 19.75
C GLY A 438 -2.59 3.65 19.53
N GLU A 439 -2.73 4.22 18.33
CA GLU A 439 -2.26 5.53 17.95
C GLU A 439 -3.42 6.36 17.42
N GLN A 440 -3.47 7.63 17.81
CA GLN A 440 -4.33 8.65 17.24
C GLN A 440 -3.49 9.84 16.82
N LEU A 441 -3.73 10.34 15.61
CA LEU A 441 -3.05 11.48 15.02
C LEU A 441 -4.06 12.45 14.45
N TYR A 442 -4.05 13.69 14.92
CA TYR A 442 -4.77 14.78 14.28
C TYR A 442 -3.79 15.64 13.51
N THR A 443 -3.86 15.59 12.17
CA THR A 443 -2.83 16.15 11.27
C THR A 443 -3.26 17.45 10.62
N PHE A 444 -2.38 18.45 10.67
CA PHE A 444 -2.45 19.74 10.01
C PHE A 444 -1.36 19.83 8.93
N PRO A 445 -1.70 19.62 7.65
CA PRO A 445 -0.80 19.92 6.54
C PRO A 445 -0.50 21.42 6.48
N ILE A 446 0.77 21.78 6.24
CA ILE A 446 1.20 23.17 6.07
C ILE A 446 1.19 23.50 4.57
N ASP A 447 -0.02 23.65 4.01
CA ASP A 447 -0.27 23.76 2.56
C ASP A 447 0.47 24.93 1.86
N ARG A 448 0.99 25.89 2.63
CA ARG A 448 1.81 27.00 2.08
C ARG A 448 3.15 26.51 1.52
N TRP A 449 3.63 25.34 1.95
CA TRP A 449 4.88 24.72 1.52
C TRP A 449 4.57 23.38 0.85
N ASP A 450 4.18 23.42 -0.42
CA ASP A 450 4.00 22.22 -1.23
C ASP A 450 5.15 22.11 -2.23
N ASP A 451 6.17 21.33 -1.88
CA ASP A 451 7.34 21.09 -2.73
C ASP A 451 7.21 19.74 -3.45
N PRO A 452 7.41 19.67 -4.79
CA PRO A 452 7.28 18.43 -5.54
C PRO A 452 8.23 17.31 -5.12
N LEU A 453 9.39 17.63 -4.53
CA LEU A 453 10.40 16.66 -4.10
C LEU A 453 10.21 16.27 -2.63
N TRP A 454 9.89 17.24 -1.77
CA TRP A 454 9.86 17.04 -0.32
C TRP A 454 8.45 16.85 0.26
N GLY A 455 7.41 17.11 -0.54
CA GLY A 455 6.02 17.06 -0.14
C GLY A 455 5.64 18.17 0.85
N THR A 456 4.40 18.12 1.32
CA THR A 456 3.87 19.08 2.29
C THR A 456 4.30 18.70 3.71
N PRO A 457 4.95 19.61 4.48
CA PRO A 457 5.20 19.38 5.89
C PRO A 457 3.89 19.24 6.67
N LYS A 458 3.92 18.43 7.73
CA LYS A 458 2.74 18.10 8.53
C LYS A 458 3.06 18.28 10.01
N LEU A 459 2.19 18.97 10.72
CA LEU A 459 2.19 19.01 12.18
C LEU A 459 1.03 18.16 12.68
N SER A 460 1.25 17.30 13.66
CA SER A 460 0.21 16.43 14.20
C SER A 460 0.16 16.46 15.73
N LEU A 461 -1.06 16.45 16.28
CA LEU A 461 -1.28 16.08 17.68
C LEU A 461 -1.29 14.56 17.75
N ARG A 462 -0.44 13.98 18.60
CA ARG A 462 -0.29 12.53 18.74
C ARG A 462 -0.73 12.07 20.12
N HIS A 463 -1.52 11.02 20.17
CA HIS A 463 -1.82 10.27 21.39
C HIS A 463 -1.55 8.80 21.11
N VAL A 464 -0.73 8.17 21.95
CA VAL A 464 -0.46 6.73 21.88
C VAL A 464 -0.70 6.10 23.22
N PHE A 465 -1.17 4.86 23.20
CA PHE A 465 -1.22 4.04 24.39
C PHE A 465 -0.81 2.60 24.04
N GLY A 466 -0.30 1.90 25.04
CA GLY A 466 -0.03 0.49 24.84
C GLY A 466 0.41 -0.27 26.07
N SER A 467 0.30 -1.58 25.97
CA SER A 467 0.69 -2.56 26.97
C SER A 467 1.18 -3.82 26.28
N ALA A 468 2.20 -4.48 26.84
CA ALA A 468 2.57 -5.83 26.46
C ALA A 468 3.00 -6.62 27.69
N GLY A 469 2.84 -7.94 27.64
CA GLY A 469 3.22 -8.87 28.70
C GLY A 469 3.03 -10.33 28.30
N VAL A 470 3.56 -11.24 29.12
CA VAL A 470 3.49 -12.69 28.87
C VAL A 470 2.34 -13.30 29.68
N GLY A 471 1.41 -13.97 29.00
CA GLY A 471 0.20 -14.58 29.58
C GLY A 471 -0.87 -13.58 30.05
N THR A 472 -0.50 -12.32 30.31
CA THR A 472 -1.41 -11.24 30.66
C THR A 472 -0.90 -9.90 30.15
N TYR A 473 -1.79 -8.92 29.99
CA TYR A 473 -1.40 -7.56 29.67
C TYR A 473 -0.64 -6.93 30.85
N GLY A 474 0.44 -6.21 30.54
CA GLY A 474 1.14 -5.37 31.52
C GLY A 474 0.39 -4.08 31.84
N LYS A 475 1.07 -3.17 32.55
CA LYS A 475 0.57 -1.81 32.80
C LYS A 475 0.52 -1.01 31.49
N ILE A 476 -0.65 -0.43 31.19
CA ILE A 476 -0.86 0.49 30.07
C ILE A 476 -0.03 1.76 30.30
N THR A 477 0.73 2.15 29.28
CA THR A 477 1.41 3.44 29.18
C THR A 477 0.63 4.32 28.22
N ASN A 478 0.45 5.60 28.55
CA ASN A 478 -0.23 6.58 27.71
C ASN A 478 0.74 7.74 27.47
N GLU A 479 0.84 8.21 26.24
CA GLU A 479 1.70 9.32 25.88
C GLU A 479 0.94 10.29 24.98
N VAL A 480 1.15 11.57 25.19
CA VAL A 480 0.59 12.66 24.37
C VAL A 480 1.72 13.55 23.89
N GLY A 481 1.57 14.14 22.71
CA GLY A 481 2.65 14.93 22.16
C GLY A 481 2.37 15.56 20.80
N LEU A 482 3.43 16.09 20.22
CA LEU A 482 3.45 16.70 18.90
C LEU A 482 4.36 15.88 17.99
N ARG A 483 3.91 15.67 16.75
CA ARG A 483 4.72 15.11 15.68
C ARG A 483 4.86 16.12 14.56
N PHE A 484 6.07 16.26 14.03
CA PHE A 484 6.32 17.00 12.81
C PHE A 484 6.94 16.05 11.78
N ASP A 485 6.31 15.95 10.61
CA ASP A 485 6.78 15.16 9.48
C ASP A 485 7.14 16.10 8.32
N PHE A 486 8.33 15.96 7.74
CA PHE A 486 8.76 16.67 6.55
C PHE A 486 9.61 15.77 5.66
N ALA A 487 9.13 15.49 4.45
CA ALA A 487 9.67 14.47 3.58
C ALA A 487 9.84 13.12 4.28
N VAL A 488 11.09 12.65 4.43
CA VAL A 488 11.44 11.40 5.11
C VAL A 488 11.76 11.59 6.59
N LEU A 489 11.80 12.83 7.08
CA LEU A 489 12.17 13.14 8.46
C LEU A 489 10.92 13.23 9.33
N ARG A 490 10.97 12.55 10.47
CA ARG A 490 9.96 12.60 11.52
C ARG A 490 10.62 13.05 12.82
N THR A 491 9.99 14.00 13.50
CA THR A 491 10.35 14.39 14.86
C THR A 491 9.14 14.32 15.76
N ASP A 492 9.30 13.69 16.91
CA ASP A 492 8.25 13.57 17.92
C ASP A 492 8.72 14.21 19.23
N PHE A 493 7.86 15.01 19.85
CA PHE A 493 7.97 15.40 21.26
C PHE A 493 6.81 14.76 22.02
N MET A 494 7.12 13.82 22.92
CA MET A 494 6.12 13.02 23.63
C MET A 494 6.28 13.15 25.14
N TYR A 495 5.16 13.11 25.86
CA TYR A 495 5.08 13.21 27.31
C TYR A 495 4.21 12.07 27.85
N ASP A 496 4.71 11.31 28.84
CA ASP A 496 3.96 10.31 29.59
C ASP A 496 3.43 10.95 30.89
N PRO A 497 2.11 11.23 30.99
CA PRO A 497 1.54 11.88 32.16
C PRO A 497 1.68 11.08 33.45
N ALA A 498 1.81 9.75 33.37
CA ALA A 498 1.90 8.90 34.55
C ALA A 498 3.31 8.88 35.16
N SER A 499 4.36 9.03 34.35
CA SER A 499 5.74 9.08 34.82
C SER A 499 6.34 10.48 34.87
N GLY A 500 5.71 11.47 34.23
CA GLY A 500 6.26 12.81 34.06
C GLY A 500 7.43 12.89 33.07
N ARG A 501 7.75 11.79 32.36
CA ARG A 501 8.86 11.73 31.41
C ARG A 501 8.46 12.39 30.09
N SER A 502 9.30 13.30 29.60
CA SER A 502 9.23 13.83 28.23
C SER A 502 10.43 13.37 27.41
N VAL A 503 10.22 13.07 26.13
CA VAL A 503 11.29 12.67 25.20
C VAL A 503 11.10 13.38 23.86
N PHE A 504 12.22 13.81 23.28
CA PHE A 504 12.30 14.26 21.89
C PHE A 504 13.01 13.18 21.06
N THR A 505 12.39 12.71 19.98
CA THR A 505 12.98 11.69 19.10
C THR A 505 13.01 12.12 17.65
N PHE A 506 14.04 11.66 16.95
CA PHE A 506 14.16 11.74 15.50
C PHE A 506 14.00 10.34 14.92
N ALA A 507 13.19 10.21 13.89
CA ALA A 507 13.02 8.99 13.12
C ALA A 507 13.03 9.34 11.64
N ALA A 508 13.28 8.33 10.80
CA ALA A 508 12.99 8.45 9.39
C ALA A 508 11.75 7.62 9.08
N ALA A 509 10.84 8.19 8.30
CA ALA A 509 9.65 7.50 7.85
C ALA A 509 9.35 7.94 6.43
N ILE A 510 9.19 6.98 5.55
CA ILE A 510 8.70 7.24 4.20
C ILE A 510 7.18 7.26 4.30
N GLY A 511 6.55 8.29 3.73
CA GLY A 511 5.10 8.44 3.80
C GLY A 511 4.38 7.16 3.33
N PRO A 512 3.16 6.91 3.83
CA PRO A 512 2.33 5.80 3.37
C PRO A 512 1.98 5.89 1.88
#